data_AF-A0A7S1TJZ4-F1
#
_entry.id   AF-A0A7S1TJZ4-F1
#
_cell.length_a   1.000
_cell.length_b   1.000
_cell.length_c   1.000
_cell.angle_alpha   90.00
_cell.angle_beta   90.00
_cell.angle_gamma   90.00
#
_symmetry.space_group_name_H-M   'P 1'
#
loop_
_entity.id
_entity.type
_entity.pdbx_description
1 polymer ?
#
loop_
_entity_poly.entity_id
_entity_poly.type
_entity_poly.pdbx_seq_one_letter_code
_entity_poly.pdbx_strand_id
1 'polypeptide(L)'
;GTALIDSVAAVPRNDAAYKTYGASACGVLSSFLNCSRLVQMLCQALGEKDSPLLQVPHFGETELKYCSSRRNNVHSVYELIALSQPARRSMLRALSEEQMLDVDAFCRKYPLATLRTSEPYVDDERDRAVHAGDAASLDVTLYIKRDLAR
;
A
#
# COMPACT_ATOMS: atom_id res chain seq x y z
N GLY A 1 -9.95 15.45 29.33
CA GLY A 1 -11.13 14.60 29.10
C GLY A 1 -10.75 13.54 28.09
N THR A 2 -10.24 12.41 28.59
CA THR A 2 -9.83 11.27 27.76
C THR A 2 -11.01 10.32 27.74
N ALA A 3 -11.68 10.20 26.59
CA ALA A 3 -12.72 9.21 26.41
C ALA A 3 -12.06 7.83 26.50
N LEU A 4 -12.36 7.13 27.59
CA LEU A 4 -12.05 5.73 27.79
C LEU A 4 -12.81 4.95 26.70
N ILE A 5 -12.07 4.36 25.77
CA ILE A 5 -12.57 3.25 24.97
C ILE A 5 -12.68 2.11 25.97
N ASP A 6 -13.89 1.90 26.49
CA ASP A 6 -14.18 0.87 27.47
C ASP A 6 -13.72 -0.47 26.90
N SER A 7 -12.69 -1.02 27.52
CA SER A 7 -12.10 -2.31 27.18
C SER A 7 -12.96 -3.41 27.80
N VAL A 8 -14.27 -3.38 27.54
CA VAL A 8 -15.07 -4.58 27.62
C VAL A 8 -14.57 -5.45 26.48
N ALA A 9 -13.61 -6.30 26.82
CA ALA A 9 -13.24 -7.46 26.06
C ALA A 9 -14.55 -8.10 25.59
N ALA A 10 -14.82 -7.99 24.29
CA ALA A 10 -15.73 -8.89 23.63
C ALA A 10 -15.05 -10.26 23.67
N VAL A 11 -15.08 -10.91 24.85
CA VAL A 11 -14.70 -12.31 25.00
C VAL A 11 -15.77 -13.06 24.23
N PRO A 12 -15.49 -13.51 23.00
CA PRO A 12 -16.48 -14.23 22.24
C PRO A 12 -16.73 -15.53 23.00
N ARG A 13 -18.01 -15.86 23.24
CA ARG A 13 -18.34 -17.17 23.79
C ARG A 13 -17.74 -18.25 22.86
N ASN A 14 -17.26 -19.36 23.44
CA ASN A 14 -16.44 -20.36 22.74
C ASN A 14 -17.14 -20.97 21.49
N ASP A 15 -18.47 -20.93 21.46
CA ASP A 15 -19.35 -21.33 20.36
C ASP A 15 -19.49 -20.27 19.23
N ALA A 16 -19.16 -19.00 19.50
CA ALA A 16 -19.18 -17.89 18.55
C ALA A 16 -17.83 -17.68 17.83
N ALA A 17 -16.73 -18.18 18.40
CA ALA A 17 -15.39 -18.08 17.80
C ALA A 17 -15.33 -18.77 16.43
N TYR A 18 -15.91 -19.97 16.28
CA TYR A 18 -15.95 -20.67 15.00
C TYR A 18 -16.73 -19.92 13.90
N LYS A 19 -17.81 -19.22 14.26
CA LYS A 19 -18.63 -18.45 13.30
C LYS A 19 -17.98 -17.14 12.87
N THR A 20 -17.15 -16.54 13.71
CA THR A 20 -16.42 -15.31 13.35
C THR A 20 -15.34 -15.58 12.31
N TYR A 21 -14.64 -16.71 12.38
CA TYR A 21 -13.72 -17.16 11.31
C TYR A 21 -14.41 -17.35 9.95
N GLY A 22 -15.67 -17.82 9.96
CA GLY A 22 -16.48 -17.96 8.75
C GLY A 22 -16.88 -16.63 8.10
N ALA A 23 -17.01 -15.55 8.87
CA ALA A 23 -17.38 -14.22 8.36
C ALA A 23 -16.18 -13.43 7.82
N SER A 24 -14.99 -13.60 8.42
CA SER A 24 -13.76 -12.94 7.97
C SER A 24 -13.20 -13.50 6.65
N ALA A 25 -13.35 -14.81 6.41
CA ALA A 25 -12.85 -15.44 5.19
C ALA A 25 -13.84 -15.38 4.00
N CYS A 26 -15.15 -15.27 4.23
CA CYS A 26 -16.17 -15.50 3.18
C CYS A 26 -16.90 -14.24 2.65
N GLY A 27 -16.34 -13.04 2.81
CA GLY A 27 -16.83 -11.86 2.06
C GLY A 27 -16.46 -10.50 2.63
N VAL A 28 -16.33 -10.38 3.96
CA VAL A 28 -16.05 -9.08 4.60
C VAL A 28 -14.66 -8.55 4.24
N LEU A 29 -13.65 -9.42 4.17
CA LEU A 29 -12.30 -9.03 3.74
C LEU A 29 -12.31 -8.49 2.30
N SER A 30 -12.97 -9.20 1.38
CA SER A 30 -13.10 -8.76 -0.01
C SER A 30 -13.81 -7.41 -0.12
N SER A 31 -14.91 -7.23 0.63
CA SER A 31 -15.61 -5.95 0.71
C SER A 31 -14.70 -4.83 1.24
N PHE A 32 -13.97 -5.07 2.33
CA PHE A 32 -13.06 -4.09 2.92
C PHE A 32 -11.90 -3.69 1.98
N LEU A 33 -11.29 -4.67 1.31
CA LEU A 33 -10.24 -4.43 0.32
C LEU A 33 -10.78 -3.65 -0.88
N ASN A 34 -11.99 -3.97 -1.35
CA ASN A 34 -12.66 -3.25 -2.42
C ASN A 34 -12.98 -1.80 -2.01
N CYS A 35 -13.47 -1.57 -0.79
CA CYS A 35 -13.66 -0.23 -0.26
C CYS A 35 -12.34 0.55 -0.18
N SER A 36 -11.26 -0.09 0.27
CA SER A 36 -9.93 0.54 0.33
C SER A 36 -9.44 0.95 -1.07
N ARG A 37 -9.64 0.09 -2.07
CA ARG A 37 -9.33 0.42 -3.48
C ARG A 37 -10.21 1.54 -4.02
N LEU A 38 -11.51 1.53 -3.72
CA LEU A 38 -12.44 2.58 -4.14
C LEU A 38 -12.04 3.95 -3.57
N VAL A 39 -11.65 4.01 -2.29
CA VAL A 39 -11.15 5.25 -1.68
C VAL A 39 -9.91 5.77 -2.42
N GLN A 40 -8.97 4.88 -2.75
CA GLN A 40 -7.78 5.26 -3.54
C GLN A 40 -8.16 5.78 -4.93
N MET A 41 -9.07 5.10 -5.63
CA MET A 41 -9.60 5.51 -6.92
C MET A 41 -10.24 6.90 -6.88
N LEU A 42 -11.06 7.17 -5.86
CA LEU A 42 -11.70 8.47 -5.66
C LEU A 42 -10.68 9.57 -5.37
N CYS A 43 -9.74 9.34 -4.47
CA CYS A 43 -8.71 10.33 -4.12
C CYS A 43 -7.79 10.67 -5.29
N GLN A 44 -7.50 9.70 -6.18
CA GLN A 44 -6.63 9.89 -7.33
C GLN A 44 -7.40 10.20 -8.63
N ALA A 45 -8.74 10.23 -8.58
CA ALA A 45 -9.62 10.36 -9.75
C ALA A 45 -9.32 9.34 -10.87
N LEU A 46 -9.08 8.08 -10.49
CA LEU A 46 -8.78 6.97 -11.41
C LEU A 46 -9.90 5.93 -11.42
N GLY A 47 -10.24 5.45 -12.62
CA GLY A 47 -11.07 4.26 -12.85
C GLY A 47 -10.31 2.95 -12.63
N GLU A 48 -11.03 1.83 -12.59
CA GLU A 48 -10.43 0.51 -12.30
C GLU A 48 -9.43 0.05 -13.37
N LYS A 49 -9.63 0.49 -14.62
CA LYS A 49 -8.80 0.13 -15.78
C LYS A 49 -7.72 1.17 -16.09
N ASP A 50 -7.72 2.27 -15.37
CA ASP A 50 -6.81 3.37 -15.65
C ASP A 50 -5.40 3.00 -15.20
N SER A 51 -4.40 3.50 -15.92
CA SER A 51 -3.02 3.30 -15.52
C SER A 51 -2.77 3.97 -14.16
N PRO A 52 -2.14 3.29 -13.19
CA PRO A 52 -1.73 3.91 -11.93
C PRO A 52 -0.82 5.12 -12.13
N LEU A 53 -0.15 5.23 -13.29
CA LEU A 53 0.72 6.35 -13.61
C LEU A 53 -0.04 7.64 -13.92
N LEU A 54 -1.35 7.58 -14.17
CA LEU A 54 -2.17 8.78 -14.38
C LEU A 54 -2.34 9.64 -13.13
N GLN A 55 -1.94 9.13 -11.95
CA GLN A 55 -1.85 9.96 -10.74
C GLN A 55 -0.63 10.91 -10.74
N VAL A 56 0.32 10.71 -11.66
CA VAL A 56 1.54 11.53 -11.75
C VAL A 56 1.19 12.84 -12.48
N PRO A 57 1.62 14.01 -12.00
CA PRO A 57 1.38 15.28 -12.68
C PRO A 57 1.84 15.25 -14.14
N HIS A 58 1.07 15.88 -15.02
CA HIS A 58 1.36 16.02 -16.45
C HIS A 58 1.36 14.71 -17.26
N PHE A 59 0.85 13.60 -16.72
CA PHE A 59 0.74 12.35 -17.47
C PHE A 59 -0.55 12.30 -18.29
N GLY A 60 -0.40 12.04 -19.60
CA GLY A 60 -1.48 11.65 -20.50
C GLY A 60 -1.11 10.41 -21.31
N GLU A 61 -1.81 10.18 -22.43
CA GLU A 61 -1.56 9.01 -23.29
C GLU A 61 -0.12 8.94 -23.82
N THR A 62 0.48 10.09 -24.10
CA THR A 62 1.85 10.19 -24.65
C THR A 62 2.88 9.67 -23.66
N GLU A 63 2.81 10.12 -22.41
CA GLU A 63 3.71 9.74 -21.33
C GLU A 63 3.54 8.25 -21.00
N LEU A 64 2.29 7.75 -20.99
CA LEU A 64 2.01 6.33 -20.80
C LEU A 64 2.60 5.44 -21.90
N LYS A 65 2.57 5.88 -23.17
CA LYS A 65 3.21 5.15 -24.28
C LYS A 65 4.72 5.09 -24.12
N TYR A 66 5.37 6.15 -23.62
CA TYR A 66 6.80 6.12 -23.33
C TYR A 66 7.14 5.20 -22.16
N CYS A 67 6.33 5.20 -21.11
CA CYS A 67 6.49 4.33 -19.94
C CYS A 67 6.35 2.84 -20.32
N SER A 68 5.30 2.50 -21.06
CA SER A 68 5.01 1.11 -21.48
C SER A 68 5.89 0.59 -22.63
N SER A 69 6.75 1.44 -23.21
CA SER A 69 7.67 1.01 -24.27
C SER A 69 8.59 -0.13 -23.80
N ARG A 70 8.96 -1.05 -24.70
CA ARG A 70 9.79 -2.23 -24.39
C ARG A 70 11.13 -1.88 -23.72
N ARG A 71 11.63 -0.67 -23.95
CA ARG A 71 12.89 -0.17 -23.35
C ARG A 71 12.73 0.19 -21.88
N ASN A 72 11.60 0.79 -21.50
CA ASN A 72 11.40 1.35 -20.17
C ASN A 72 10.58 0.42 -19.28
N ASN A 73 9.51 -0.17 -19.82
CA ASN A 73 8.64 -1.13 -19.15
C ASN A 73 8.19 -0.71 -17.74
N VAL A 74 7.70 0.53 -17.63
CA VAL A 74 7.21 1.14 -16.38
C VAL A 74 5.68 1.11 -16.37
N HIS A 75 5.09 0.45 -15.39
CA HIS A 75 3.64 0.28 -15.23
C HIS A 75 3.12 0.75 -13.86
N SER A 76 4.02 1.02 -12.92
CA SER A 76 3.69 1.48 -11.57
C SER A 76 4.50 2.71 -11.14
N VAL A 77 3.95 3.46 -10.17
CA VAL A 77 4.67 4.60 -9.58
C VAL A 77 5.96 4.17 -8.87
N TYR A 78 5.98 2.97 -8.27
CA TYR A 78 7.19 2.40 -7.65
C TYR A 78 8.31 2.24 -8.68
N GLU A 79 8.01 1.71 -9.85
CA GLU A 79 8.98 1.56 -10.95
C GLU A 79 9.44 2.92 -11.48
N LEU A 80 8.53 3.89 -11.64
CA LEU A 80 8.87 5.26 -12.05
C LEU A 80 9.84 5.95 -11.06
N ILE A 81 9.64 5.74 -9.76
CA ILE A 81 10.50 6.30 -8.70
C ILE A 81 11.84 5.58 -8.64
N ALA A 82 11.88 4.27 -8.95
CA ALA A 82 13.11 3.48 -8.99
C ALA A 82 14.05 3.88 -10.14
N LEU A 83 13.54 4.56 -11.18
CA LEU A 83 14.37 5.11 -12.24
C LEU A 83 15.28 6.23 -11.72
N SER A 84 16.53 6.23 -12.19
CA SER A 84 17.43 7.36 -11.98
C SER A 84 16.86 8.64 -12.63
N GLN A 85 17.15 9.80 -12.04
CA GLN A 85 16.67 11.08 -12.58
C GLN A 85 17.04 11.29 -14.06
N PRO A 86 18.26 10.97 -14.55
CA PRO A 86 18.59 11.07 -15.98
C PRO A 86 17.73 10.15 -16.86
N ALA A 87 17.46 8.91 -16.40
CA ALA A 87 16.63 7.97 -17.14
C ALA A 87 15.17 8.47 -17.23
N ARG A 88 14.63 9.00 -16.11
CA ARG A 88 13.29 9.57 -16.08
C ARG A 88 13.15 10.79 -17.00
N ARG A 89 14.12 11.72 -16.98
CA ARG A 89 14.16 12.88 -17.90
C ARG A 89 14.27 12.47 -19.36
N SER A 90 15.12 11.48 -19.66
CA SER A 90 15.26 10.97 -21.04
C SER A 90 13.98 10.29 -21.55
N MET A 91 13.25 9.60 -20.67
CA MET A 91 11.98 8.95 -20.98
C MET A 91 10.87 9.98 -21.22
N LEU A 92 10.78 10.98 -20.34
CA LEU A 92 9.74 12.03 -20.35
C LEU A 92 10.19 13.31 -21.05
N ARG A 93 11.00 13.17 -22.11
CA ARG A 93 11.61 14.30 -22.84
C ARG A 93 10.63 15.29 -23.47
N ALA A 94 9.35 14.92 -23.56
CA ALA A 94 8.29 15.77 -24.10
C ALA A 94 7.79 16.79 -23.07
N LEU A 95 8.02 16.56 -21.78
CA LEU A 95 7.65 17.48 -20.71
C LEU A 95 8.63 18.64 -20.63
N SER A 96 8.12 19.82 -20.28
CA SER A 96 8.97 20.98 -19.99
C SER A 96 9.76 20.79 -18.70
N GLU A 97 10.78 21.64 -18.51
CA GLU A 97 11.57 21.64 -17.28
C GLU A 97 10.71 21.86 -16.02
N GLU A 98 9.74 22.77 -16.09
CA GLU A 98 8.81 23.05 -14.98
C GLU A 98 7.90 21.84 -14.68
N GLN A 99 7.36 21.20 -15.72
CA GLN A 99 6.55 19.99 -15.56
C GLN A 99 7.36 18.83 -14.97
N MET A 100 8.62 18.69 -15.37
CA MET A 100 9.52 17.70 -14.80
C MET A 100 9.82 17.95 -13.32
N LEU A 101 9.88 19.20 -12.87
CA LEU A 101 10.03 19.52 -11.44
C LEU A 101 8.83 19.05 -10.62
N ASP A 102 7.61 19.19 -11.15
CA ASP A 102 6.40 18.69 -10.51
C ASP A 102 6.41 17.16 -10.40
N VAL A 103 6.82 16.47 -11.47
CA VAL A 103 6.97 15.00 -11.47
C VAL A 103 8.01 14.56 -10.43
N ASP A 104 9.16 15.23 -10.35
CA ASP A 104 10.20 14.93 -9.36
C ASP A 104 9.74 15.26 -7.93
N ALA A 105 8.94 16.32 -7.75
CA ALA A 105 8.33 16.64 -6.45
C ALA A 105 7.31 15.57 -6.02
N PHE A 106 6.48 15.09 -6.94
CA PHE A 106 5.56 13.98 -6.71
C PHE A 106 6.33 12.71 -6.30
N CYS A 107 7.35 12.33 -7.07
CA CYS A 107 8.15 11.12 -6.81
C CYS A 107 8.81 11.13 -5.43
N ARG A 108 9.28 12.31 -4.95
CA ARG A 108 9.88 12.47 -3.61
C ARG A 108 8.88 12.34 -2.47
N LYS A 109 7.66 12.83 -2.68
CA LYS A 109 6.58 12.81 -1.67
C LYS A 109 5.82 11.49 -1.63
N TYR A 110 5.92 10.68 -2.68
CA TYR A 110 5.19 9.43 -2.77
C TYR A 110 5.62 8.46 -1.65
N PRO A 111 4.67 7.90 -0.87
CA PRO A 111 5.01 7.03 0.25
C PRO A 111 5.47 5.67 -0.27
N LEU A 112 6.76 5.37 -0.13
CA LEU A 112 7.30 4.05 -0.41
C LEU A 112 7.30 3.22 0.87
N ALA A 113 6.31 2.35 1.00
CA ALA A 113 6.15 1.48 2.15
C ALA A 113 6.75 0.09 1.90
N THR A 114 7.43 -0.47 2.90
CA THR A 114 7.89 -1.86 2.91
C THR A 114 7.53 -2.46 4.25
N LEU A 115 6.99 -3.67 4.23
CA LEU A 115 6.51 -4.36 5.42
C LEU A 115 7.45 -5.53 5.74
N ARG A 116 7.78 -5.70 7.01
CA ARG A 116 8.44 -6.91 7.52
C ARG A 116 7.57 -7.52 8.60
N THR A 117 7.47 -8.84 8.58
CA THR A 117 6.73 -9.61 9.58
C THR A 117 7.67 -10.56 10.29
N SER A 118 7.44 -10.78 11.59
CA SER A 118 8.04 -11.91 12.29
C SER A 118 7.44 -13.23 11.81
N GLU A 119 8.03 -14.35 12.24
CA GLU A 119 7.29 -15.60 12.29
C GLU A 119 6.18 -15.48 13.36
N PRO A 120 5.01 -16.13 13.18
CA PRO A 120 4.00 -16.19 14.22
C PRO A 120 4.54 -16.86 15.47
N TYR A 121 4.26 -16.31 16.64
CA TYR A 121 4.73 -16.83 17.92
C TYR A 121 3.63 -16.78 18.98
N VAL A 122 3.75 -17.61 20.00
CA VAL A 122 2.91 -17.51 21.21
C VAL A 122 3.72 -16.78 22.27
N ASP A 123 3.10 -15.79 22.92
CA ASP A 123 3.70 -15.09 24.05
C ASP A 123 3.46 -15.90 25.35
N ASP A 124 3.99 -17.12 25.40
CA ASP A 124 3.99 -17.99 26.58
C ASP A 124 5.43 -18.30 26.99
N GLU A 125 5.73 -18.07 28.28
CA GLU A 125 7.06 -18.29 28.85
C GLU A 125 7.42 -19.79 28.98
N ARG A 126 6.42 -20.69 28.98
CA ARG A 126 6.61 -22.13 29.21
C ARG A 126 6.74 -22.95 27.94
N ASP A 127 5.99 -22.60 26.90
CA ASP A 127 6.07 -23.25 25.58
C ASP A 127 5.94 -22.20 24.48
N ARG A 128 6.97 -22.14 23.62
CA ARG A 128 7.03 -21.18 22.51
C ARG A 128 6.56 -21.79 21.18
N ALA A 129 6.28 -23.09 21.15
CA ALA A 129 5.72 -23.73 19.98
C ALA A 129 4.26 -23.30 19.78
N VAL A 130 3.87 -23.08 18.53
CA VAL A 130 2.50 -22.75 18.17
C VAL A 130 1.70 -24.03 17.99
N HIS A 131 0.64 -24.20 18.77
CA HIS A 131 -0.27 -25.34 18.70
C HIS A 131 -1.69 -24.95 18.27
N ALA A 132 -2.49 -25.95 17.94
CA ALA A 132 -3.88 -25.74 17.56
C ALA A 132 -4.69 -25.18 18.74
N GLY A 133 -5.32 -24.02 18.53
CA GLY A 133 -6.11 -23.33 19.55
C GLY A 133 -5.36 -22.19 20.25
N ASP A 134 -4.06 -22.01 19.97
CA ASP A 134 -3.27 -20.95 20.57
C ASP A 134 -3.60 -19.57 19.96
N ALA A 135 -3.49 -18.54 20.80
CA ALA A 135 -3.52 -17.16 20.35
C ALA A 135 -2.12 -16.77 19.84
N ALA A 136 -1.90 -16.91 18.54
CA ALA A 136 -0.64 -16.51 17.90
C ALA A 136 -0.57 -14.98 17.70
N SER A 137 0.60 -14.42 18.01
CA SER A 137 0.98 -13.04 17.76
C SER A 137 1.92 -12.96 16.55
N LEU A 138 1.88 -11.81 15.87
CA LEU A 138 2.75 -11.52 14.73
C LEU A 138 3.21 -10.07 14.83
N ASP A 139 4.52 -9.86 14.87
CA ASP A 139 5.06 -8.51 14.89
C ASP A 139 5.13 -7.99 13.45
N VAL A 140 4.53 -6.83 13.22
CA VAL A 140 4.52 -6.15 11.92
C VAL A 140 5.28 -4.85 12.04
N THR A 141 6.38 -4.73 11.29
CA THR A 141 7.13 -3.48 11.17
C THR A 141 6.94 -2.87 9.78
N LEU A 142 6.39 -1.66 9.75
CA LEU A 142 6.20 -0.87 8.53
C LEU A 142 7.32 0.17 8.39
N TYR A 143 8.08 0.08 7.31
CA TYR A 143 9.11 1.05 6.94
C TYR A 143 8.57 1.95 5.84
N ILE A 144 8.47 3.25 6.09
CA ILE A 144 8.06 4.23 5.07
C ILE A 144 9.26 5.10 4.72
N LYS A 145 9.76 4.97 3.49
CA LYS A 145 10.78 5.88 2.97
C LYS A 145 10.08 7.17 2.54
N ARG A 146 10.48 8.28 3.15
CA ARG A 146 10.08 9.65 2.76
C ARG A 146 11.34 10.43 2.45
N ASP A 147 11.38 11.11 1.31
CA ASP A 147 12.43 12.07 1.03
C ASP A 147 12.01 13.43 1.61
N LEU A 148 12.38 13.66 2.88
CA LEU A 148 12.10 14.90 3.59
C LEU A 148 13.09 15.97 3.11
N ALA A 149 12.82 16.55 1.94
CA ALA A 149 13.50 17.79 1.56
C ALA A 149 13.09 18.92 2.52
N ARG A 150 14.09 19.56 3.15
CA ARG A 150 13.94 20.87 3.81
C ARG A 150 13.81 21.98 2.78
#